data_AF-X1DMX1-F1
#
_entry.id   AF-X1DMX1-F1
#
_cell.length_a   1.000
_cell.length_b   1.000
_cell.length_c   1.000
_cell.angle_alpha   90.00
_cell.angle_beta   90.00
_cell.angle_gamma   90.00
#
_symmetry.space_group_name_H-M   'P 1'
#
loop_
_entity.id
_entity.type
_entity.pdbx_description
1 polymer ?
#
loop_
_entity_poly.entity_id
_entity_poly.type
_entity_poly.pdbx_seq_one_letter_code
_entity_poly.pdbx_strand_id
1 'polypeptide(L)'
;STGASVLEELRGAHPIIELILEYRQLAKLKSTYIDALPALINPKTGRVHTSFNQTRTATGRLSSSEPNLQNIPVRGEVGREVRQAFITPPSSYLLAGDYSQIDLRVLAHLSQDPGLLKAFGQDEDIHAATAAQLFGVDASQVTPDRRRLAKTVNFGVIYGMSDYGLEQATELSRQEAAQFIASYFEKYPGVREYLESTKRQARERGYVQTLLGRKRFIPEINSPNRQVREAAERMAINMPVQGTSADII
;
A
#
# COMPACT_ATOMS: atom_id res chain seq x y z
N SER A 1 -14.63 -16.44 -12.51
CA SER A 1 -14.80 -15.20 -11.73
C SER A 1 -14.89 -14.04 -12.71
N THR A 2 -15.73 -13.04 -12.48
CA THR A 2 -15.74 -11.79 -13.27
C THR A 2 -15.06 -10.65 -12.49
N GLY A 3 -14.11 -10.94 -11.59
CA GLY A 3 -13.41 -9.92 -10.80
C GLY A 3 -12.68 -8.89 -11.64
N ALA A 4 -12.41 -7.70 -11.08
CA ALA A 4 -11.75 -6.62 -11.82
C ALA A 4 -10.38 -7.05 -12.38
N SER A 5 -9.57 -7.80 -11.63
CA SER A 5 -8.28 -8.33 -12.11
C SER A 5 -8.43 -9.22 -13.35
N VAL A 6 -9.42 -10.11 -13.36
CA VAL A 6 -9.72 -10.99 -14.51
C VAL A 6 -10.17 -10.17 -15.72
N LEU A 7 -10.95 -9.10 -15.51
CA LEU A 7 -11.38 -8.22 -16.60
C LEU A 7 -10.22 -7.35 -17.13
N GLU A 8 -9.29 -6.95 -16.28
CA GLU A 8 -8.07 -6.24 -16.68
C GLU A 8 -7.19 -7.12 -17.59
N GLU A 9 -7.01 -8.39 -17.25
CA GLU A 9 -6.31 -9.37 -18.10
C GLU A 9 -6.98 -9.60 -19.47
N LEU A 10 -8.29 -9.35 -19.57
CA LEU A 10 -9.08 -9.49 -20.79
C LEU A 10 -9.19 -8.19 -21.60
N ARG A 11 -8.50 -7.11 -21.21
CA ARG A 11 -8.50 -5.88 -22.01
C ARG A 11 -7.97 -6.14 -23.42
N GLY A 12 -8.57 -5.46 -24.40
CA GLY A 12 -8.29 -5.69 -25.82
C GLY A 12 -8.93 -6.95 -26.42
N ALA A 13 -9.41 -7.90 -25.62
CA ALA A 13 -10.09 -9.10 -26.15
C ALA A 13 -11.47 -8.79 -26.73
N HIS A 14 -12.20 -7.83 -26.14
CA HIS A 14 -13.48 -7.34 -26.68
C HIS A 14 -13.80 -5.93 -26.14
N PRO A 15 -14.37 -5.02 -26.95
CA PRO A 15 -14.75 -3.66 -26.51
C PRO A 15 -15.70 -3.59 -25.31
N ILE A 16 -16.39 -4.69 -24.99
CA ILE A 16 -17.35 -4.75 -23.87
C ILE A 16 -16.64 -4.76 -22.51
N ILE A 17 -15.40 -5.24 -22.47
CA ILE A 17 -14.63 -5.36 -21.23
C ILE A 17 -14.37 -3.98 -20.63
N GLU A 18 -13.99 -3.00 -21.46
CA GLU A 18 -13.79 -1.62 -21.04
C GLU A 18 -15.08 -1.00 -20.52
N LEU A 19 -16.20 -1.19 -21.23
CA LEU A 19 -17.51 -0.70 -20.80
C LEU A 19 -17.96 -1.32 -19.47
N ILE A 20 -17.69 -2.60 -19.23
CA ILE A 20 -18.00 -3.27 -17.95
C ILE A 20 -17.13 -2.70 -16.82
N LEU A 21 -15.84 -2.49 -17.06
CA LEU A 21 -14.92 -1.92 -16.07
C LEU A 21 -15.36 -0.50 -15.69
N GLU A 22 -15.68 0.33 -16.69
CA GLU A 22 -16.18 1.68 -16.50
C GLU A 22 -17.52 1.69 -15.74
N TYR A 23 -18.49 0.89 -16.19
CA TYR A 23 -19.79 0.76 -15.51
C TYR A 23 -19.61 0.39 -14.03
N ARG A 24 -18.75 -0.57 -13.72
CA ARG A 24 -18.51 -0.99 -12.33
C ARG A 24 -17.87 0.10 -11.48
N GLN A 25 -16.93 0.85 -12.04
CA GLN A 25 -16.34 1.98 -11.36
C GLN A 25 -17.42 3.02 -11.03
N LEU A 26 -18.20 3.44 -12.03
CA LEU A 26 -19.25 4.44 -11.85
C LEU A 26 -20.36 3.96 -10.91
N ALA A 27 -20.85 2.74 -11.07
CA ALA A 27 -21.87 2.14 -10.22
C ALA A 27 -21.42 2.05 -8.76
N LYS A 28 -20.16 1.67 -8.51
CA LYS A 28 -19.58 1.66 -7.17
C LYS A 28 -19.47 3.07 -6.59
N LEU A 29 -19.00 4.04 -7.38
CA LEU A 29 -18.89 5.43 -6.93
C LEU A 29 -20.26 6.02 -6.56
N LYS A 30 -21.25 5.80 -7.42
CA LYS A 30 -22.63 6.26 -7.21
C LYS A 30 -23.24 5.65 -5.96
N SER A 31 -23.28 4.32 -5.88
CA SER A 31 -23.93 3.61 -4.77
C SER A 31 -23.22 3.80 -3.43
N THR A 32 -21.88 3.80 -3.41
CA THR A 32 -21.10 3.81 -2.16
C THR A 32 -20.93 5.22 -1.60
N TYR A 33 -20.89 6.25 -2.45
CA TYR A 33 -20.57 7.62 -2.01
C TYR A 33 -21.68 8.62 -2.37
N ILE A 34 -22.03 8.74 -3.64
CA ILE A 34 -22.92 9.81 -4.13
C ILE A 34 -24.32 9.67 -3.54
N ASP A 35 -24.88 8.46 -3.52
CA ASP A 35 -26.21 8.20 -2.98
C ASP A 35 -26.17 8.03 -1.46
N ALA A 36 -25.16 7.34 -0.94
CA ALA A 36 -25.11 6.93 0.47
C ALA A 36 -24.71 8.07 1.42
N LEU A 37 -23.71 8.90 1.09
CA LEU A 37 -23.21 9.92 2.02
C LEU A 37 -24.25 10.99 2.36
N PRO A 38 -25.05 11.53 1.42
CA PRO A 38 -26.11 12.47 1.75
C PRO A 38 -27.17 11.90 2.70
N ALA A 39 -27.49 10.62 2.56
CA ALA A 39 -28.44 9.93 3.43
C ALA A 39 -27.92 9.73 4.87
N LEU A 40 -26.60 9.85 5.08
CA LEU A 40 -25.94 9.71 6.38
C LEU A 40 -25.71 11.04 7.10
N ILE A 41 -26.24 12.15 6.58
CA ILE A 41 -26.14 13.45 7.24
C ILE A 41 -26.94 13.40 8.55
N ASN A 42 -26.25 13.63 9.67
CA ASN A 42 -26.90 13.71 10.97
C ASN A 42 -27.78 14.97 11.04
N PRO A 43 -29.10 14.85 11.30
CA PRO A 43 -30.02 15.97 11.26
C PRO A 43 -29.77 17.02 12.35
N LYS A 44 -29.09 16.67 13.45
CA LYS A 44 -28.76 17.61 14.53
C LYS A 44 -27.54 18.46 14.21
N THR A 45 -26.54 17.90 13.53
CA THR A 45 -25.26 18.59 13.29
C THR A 45 -25.09 19.07 11.85
N GLY A 46 -25.89 18.57 10.91
CA GLY A 46 -25.72 18.83 9.48
C GLY A 46 -24.42 18.27 8.91
N ARG A 47 -23.87 17.19 9.51
CA ARG A 47 -22.56 16.60 9.13
C ARG A 47 -22.66 15.09 9.05
N VAL A 48 -21.79 14.50 8.23
CA VAL A 48 -21.54 13.05 8.23
C VAL A 48 -20.54 12.74 9.35
N HIS A 49 -20.84 11.73 10.17
CA HIS A 49 -19.97 11.26 11.24
C HIS A 49 -19.51 9.85 10.92
N THR A 50 -18.20 9.60 11.00
CA THR A 50 -17.62 8.26 10.86
C THR A 50 -17.29 7.67 12.22
N SER A 51 -17.21 6.35 12.29
CA SER A 51 -16.70 5.63 13.45
C SER A 51 -15.26 5.19 13.19
N PHE A 52 -14.33 5.66 14.03
CA PHE A 52 -12.95 5.16 14.06
C PHE A 52 -12.85 3.96 15.01
N ASN A 53 -12.51 2.80 14.45
CA ASN A 53 -12.36 1.56 15.18
C ASN A 53 -10.90 1.36 15.57
N GLN A 54 -10.63 1.33 16.88
CA GLN A 54 -9.27 1.26 17.42
C GLN A 54 -8.72 -0.17 17.56
N THR A 55 -9.59 -1.18 17.56
CA THR A 55 -9.23 -2.58 17.88
C THR A 55 -9.53 -3.57 16.76
N ARG A 56 -9.80 -3.10 15.53
CA ARG A 56 -10.22 -3.98 14.42
C ARG A 56 -9.08 -4.53 13.54
N THR A 57 -7.95 -3.85 13.43
CA THR A 57 -6.89 -4.23 12.48
C THR A 57 -5.78 -5.03 13.17
N ALA A 58 -5.20 -5.99 12.45
CA ALA A 58 -4.12 -6.84 12.97
C ALA A 58 -2.77 -6.10 13.11
N THR A 59 -2.62 -4.93 12.48
CA THR A 59 -1.39 -4.14 12.48
C THR A 59 -1.46 -2.93 13.41
N GLY A 60 -2.61 -2.62 13.99
CA GLY A 60 -2.81 -1.48 14.89
C GLY A 60 -3.28 -0.19 14.21
N ARG A 61 -3.44 -0.17 12.88
CA ARG A 61 -4.06 0.94 12.16
C ARG A 61 -5.50 1.16 12.62
N LEU A 62 -5.93 2.42 12.72
CA LEU A 62 -7.35 2.74 12.81
C LEU A 62 -8.07 2.30 11.54
N SER A 63 -9.30 1.80 11.68
CA SER A 63 -10.19 1.61 10.53
C SER A 63 -11.45 2.46 10.66
N SER A 64 -11.99 2.92 9.54
CA SER A 64 -13.19 3.75 9.50
C SER A 64 -14.40 2.94 9.01
N SER A 65 -15.55 3.10 9.67
CA SER A 65 -16.82 2.48 9.29
C SER A 65 -18.00 3.43 9.52
N GLU A 66 -19.11 3.15 8.83
CA GLU A 66 -20.41 3.81 9.04
C GLU A 66 -20.35 5.36 9.01
N PRO A 67 -19.94 5.99 7.88
CA PRO A 67 -19.36 5.40 6.66
C PRO A 67 -17.83 5.29 6.74
N ASN A 68 -17.22 4.48 5.86
CA ASN A 68 -15.76 4.39 5.75
C ASN A 68 -15.21 5.61 4.98
N LEU A 69 -14.68 6.59 5.71
CA LEU A 69 -14.07 7.81 5.18
C LEU A 69 -12.58 7.69 4.85
N GLN A 70 -11.94 6.56 5.18
CA GLN A 70 -10.54 6.31 4.77
C GLN A 70 -10.45 5.89 3.29
N ASN A 71 -11.52 5.35 2.72
CA ASN A 71 -11.56 4.85 1.35
C ASN A 71 -12.20 5.83 0.35
N ILE A 72 -12.35 7.10 0.71
CA ILE A 72 -12.89 8.12 -0.21
C ILE A 72 -12.02 8.17 -1.49
N PRO A 73 -12.63 8.06 -2.68
CA PRO A 73 -11.92 8.05 -3.95
C PRO A 73 -11.00 9.27 -4.11
N VAL A 74 -9.84 9.04 -4.72
CA VAL A 74 -8.81 10.07 -4.95
C VAL A 74 -8.34 10.13 -6.40
N ARG A 75 -8.66 9.08 -7.17
CA ARG A 75 -8.17 8.83 -8.52
C ARG A 75 -9.30 9.03 -9.52
N GLY A 76 -8.94 9.45 -10.72
CA GLY A 76 -9.90 9.78 -11.78
C GLY A 76 -10.63 11.10 -11.51
N GLU A 77 -11.23 11.64 -12.56
CA GLU A 77 -12.00 12.89 -12.50
C GLU A 77 -13.18 12.78 -11.53
N VAL A 78 -14.04 11.78 -11.73
CA VAL A 78 -15.21 11.52 -10.86
C VAL A 78 -14.81 11.28 -9.40
N GLY A 79 -13.68 10.60 -9.15
CA GLY A 79 -13.21 10.38 -7.79
C GLY A 79 -12.79 11.68 -7.09
N ARG A 80 -12.17 12.62 -7.83
CA ARG A 80 -11.82 13.94 -7.33
C ARG A 80 -13.06 14.78 -7.03
N GLU A 81 -14.09 14.70 -7.87
CA GLU A 81 -15.38 15.38 -7.63
C GLU A 81 -16.04 14.90 -6.33
N VAL A 82 -16.09 13.59 -6.09
CA VAL A 82 -16.61 13.05 -4.81
C VAL A 82 -15.84 13.62 -3.61
N ARG A 83 -14.52 13.77 -3.73
CA ARG A 83 -13.69 14.35 -2.66
C ARG A 83 -13.93 15.84 -2.48
N GLN A 84 -14.26 16.59 -3.54
CA GLN A 84 -14.59 18.02 -3.44
C GLN A 84 -15.88 18.28 -2.64
N ALA A 85 -16.76 17.29 -2.49
CA ALA A 85 -17.93 17.40 -1.62
C ALA A 85 -17.59 17.49 -0.12
N PHE A 86 -16.35 17.16 0.28
CA PHE A 86 -15.87 17.31 1.66
C PHE A 86 -15.39 18.73 1.91
N ILE A 87 -16.33 19.60 2.26
CA ILE A 87 -16.10 21.03 2.44
C ILE A 87 -15.95 21.45 3.90
N THR A 88 -15.51 22.68 4.10
CA THR A 88 -15.44 23.34 5.40
C THR A 88 -16.58 24.34 5.57
N PRO A 89 -16.97 24.66 6.82
CA PRO A 89 -17.89 25.76 7.06
C PRO A 89 -17.28 27.10 6.61
N PRO A 90 -18.10 28.16 6.42
CA PRO A 90 -17.61 29.49 6.07
C PRO A 90 -16.50 29.97 7.01
N SER A 91 -15.56 30.74 6.45
CA SER A 91 -14.40 31.29 7.18
C SER A 91 -13.48 30.24 7.83
N SER A 92 -13.48 29.01 7.32
CA SER A 92 -12.59 27.93 7.75
C SER A 92 -11.81 27.34 6.58
N TYR A 93 -10.73 26.62 6.89
CA TYR A 93 -9.89 25.91 5.92
C TYR A 93 -9.74 24.44 6.31
N LEU A 94 -9.61 23.56 5.31
CA LEU A 94 -9.24 22.17 5.51
C LEU A 94 -7.71 22.07 5.38
N LEU A 95 -7.03 21.62 6.43
CA LEU A 95 -5.61 21.32 6.38
C LEU A 95 -5.40 19.81 6.27
N ALA A 96 -4.56 19.38 5.34
CA ALA A 96 -4.18 17.98 5.18
C ALA A 96 -2.67 17.83 5.43
N GLY A 97 -2.31 16.93 6.34
CA GLY A 97 -0.94 16.47 6.54
C GLY A 97 -0.81 15.00 6.14
N ASP A 98 0.22 14.68 5.36
CA ASP A 98 0.53 13.31 4.94
C ASP A 98 2.04 13.08 5.12
N TYR A 99 2.40 12.00 5.80
CA TYR A 99 3.80 11.66 6.00
C TYR A 99 4.40 11.14 4.69
N SER A 100 5.40 11.87 4.17
CA SER A 100 6.10 11.47 2.96
C SER A 100 6.81 10.13 3.14
N GLN A 101 6.31 9.11 2.43
CA GLN A 101 6.92 7.77 2.35
C GLN A 101 7.12 7.08 3.72
N ILE A 102 6.17 7.25 4.66
CA ILE A 102 6.30 6.78 6.06
C ILE A 102 6.76 5.32 6.18
N ASP A 103 6.14 4.40 5.44
CA ASP A 103 6.48 2.97 5.53
C ASP A 103 7.93 2.69 5.09
N LEU A 104 8.46 3.43 4.09
CA LEU A 104 9.86 3.28 3.67
C LEU A 104 10.84 3.92 4.67
N ARG A 105 10.47 5.04 5.29
CA ARG A 105 11.30 5.67 6.34
C ARG A 105 11.36 4.80 7.58
N VAL A 106 10.24 4.20 7.97
CA VAL A 106 10.18 3.19 9.03
C VAL A 106 11.02 1.98 8.66
N LEU A 107 10.91 1.47 7.43
CA LEU A 107 11.75 0.36 6.98
C LEU A 107 13.25 0.70 7.08
N ALA A 108 13.67 1.87 6.61
CA ALA A 108 15.06 2.31 6.70
C ALA A 108 15.57 2.32 8.15
N HIS A 109 14.73 2.76 9.09
CA HIS A 109 15.03 2.70 10.51
C HIS A 109 15.06 1.26 11.05
N LEU A 110 14.10 0.41 10.72
CA LEU A 110 14.07 -0.96 11.22
C LEU A 110 15.19 -1.83 10.65
N SER A 111 15.55 -1.61 9.38
CA SER A 111 16.60 -2.35 8.71
C SER A 111 18.00 -1.80 8.94
N GLN A 112 18.11 -0.56 9.44
CA GLN A 112 19.37 0.18 9.58
C GLN A 112 20.21 0.15 8.30
N ASP A 113 19.54 0.12 7.14
CA ASP A 113 20.23 -0.01 5.86
C ASP A 113 20.93 1.31 5.53
N PRO A 114 22.26 1.32 5.36
CA PRO A 114 23.01 2.56 5.17
C PRO A 114 22.64 3.27 3.87
N GLY A 115 22.25 2.52 2.82
CA GLY A 115 21.80 3.08 1.55
C GLY A 115 20.47 3.82 1.70
N LEU A 116 19.48 3.19 2.34
CA LEU A 116 18.18 3.83 2.60
C LEU A 116 18.29 5.02 3.57
N LEU A 117 19.06 4.87 4.66
CA LEU A 117 19.27 5.95 5.63
C LEU A 117 19.94 7.16 4.98
N LYS A 118 20.95 6.94 4.14
CA LYS A 118 21.60 8.00 3.37
C LYS A 118 20.64 8.66 2.39
N ALA A 119 19.90 7.87 1.60
CA ALA A 119 18.94 8.38 0.63
C ALA A 119 17.91 9.31 1.30
N PHE A 120 17.35 8.90 2.43
CA PHE A 120 16.41 9.75 3.18
C PHE A 120 17.08 10.94 3.88
N GLY A 121 18.34 10.81 4.32
CA GLY A 121 19.12 11.91 4.86
C GLY A 121 19.46 13.00 3.83
N GLN A 122 19.43 12.65 2.55
CA GLN A 122 19.66 13.55 1.41
C GLN A 122 18.35 13.97 0.71
N ASP A 123 17.19 13.63 1.28
CA ASP A 123 15.85 13.85 0.73
C ASP A 123 15.65 13.30 -0.70
N GLU A 124 16.33 12.19 -1.02
CA GLU A 124 16.17 11.52 -2.30
C GLU A 124 14.78 10.88 -2.44
N ASP A 125 14.17 11.04 -3.61
CA ASP A 125 12.96 10.31 -3.96
C ASP A 125 13.31 8.88 -4.38
N ILE A 126 13.23 7.95 -3.42
CA ILE A 126 13.53 6.53 -3.65
C ILE A 126 12.68 5.96 -4.78
N HIS A 127 11.42 6.38 -4.94
CA HIS A 127 10.59 5.87 -6.03
C HIS A 127 11.10 6.34 -7.41
N ALA A 128 11.55 7.59 -7.51
CA ALA A 128 12.14 8.11 -8.73
C ALA A 128 13.50 7.44 -9.03
N ALA A 129 14.35 7.28 -8.01
CA ALA A 129 15.64 6.60 -8.14
C ALA A 129 15.46 5.12 -8.55
N THR A 130 14.47 4.44 -7.98
CA THR A 130 14.10 3.07 -8.38
C THR A 130 13.58 3.03 -9.81
N ALA A 131 12.75 4.00 -10.24
CA ALA A 131 12.24 4.05 -11.60
C ALA A 131 13.37 4.26 -12.61
N ALA A 132 14.28 5.21 -12.35
CA ALA A 132 15.46 5.47 -13.16
C ALA A 132 16.26 4.18 -13.39
N GLN A 133 16.51 3.42 -12.32
CA GLN A 133 17.21 2.14 -12.36
C GLN A 133 16.42 1.06 -13.12
N LEU A 134 15.11 0.92 -12.85
CA LEU A 134 14.26 -0.10 -13.48
C LEU A 134 14.19 0.09 -15.01
N PHE A 135 14.10 1.33 -15.46
CA PHE A 135 13.93 1.66 -16.88
C PHE A 135 15.26 2.02 -17.59
N GLY A 136 16.38 2.02 -16.87
CA GLY A 136 17.69 2.40 -17.42
C GLY A 136 17.72 3.84 -17.96
N VAL A 137 17.03 4.78 -17.30
CA VAL A 137 16.93 6.18 -17.70
C VAL A 137 17.43 7.10 -16.60
N ASP A 138 17.82 8.33 -16.97
CA ASP A 138 18.12 9.37 -15.98
C ASP A 138 16.90 9.70 -15.12
N ALA A 139 17.13 10.07 -13.86
CA ALA A 139 16.07 10.45 -12.92
C ALA A 139 15.19 11.60 -13.45
N SER A 140 15.77 12.51 -14.23
CA SER A 140 15.06 13.62 -14.89
C SER A 140 14.10 13.16 -16.00
N GLN A 141 14.28 11.95 -16.54
CA GLN A 141 13.46 11.36 -17.59
C GLN A 141 12.40 10.37 -17.04
N VAL A 142 12.29 10.28 -15.71
CA VAL A 142 11.27 9.45 -15.06
C VAL A 142 9.91 10.15 -15.19
N THR A 143 9.01 9.53 -15.96
CA THR A 143 7.63 10.01 -16.09
C THR A 143 6.81 9.69 -14.82
N PRO A 144 5.70 10.40 -14.56
CA PRO A 144 4.80 10.10 -13.44
C PRO A 144 4.30 8.66 -13.42
N ASP A 145 4.08 8.05 -14.58
CA ASP A 145 3.62 6.66 -14.69
C ASP A 145 4.74 5.66 -14.40
N ARG A 146 5.96 5.91 -14.87
CA ARG A 146 7.15 5.11 -14.50
C ARG A 146 7.43 5.17 -13.00
N ARG A 147 7.33 6.36 -12.39
CA ARG A 147 7.43 6.54 -10.93
C ARG A 147 6.34 5.76 -10.20
N ARG A 148 5.13 5.70 -10.75
CA ARG A 148 4.01 4.93 -10.17
C ARG A 148 4.27 3.43 -10.21
N LEU A 149 4.81 2.91 -11.31
CA LEU A 149 5.19 1.51 -11.40
C LEU A 149 6.28 1.18 -10.37
N ALA A 150 7.34 1.99 -10.30
CA ALA A 150 8.40 1.82 -9.32
C ALA A 150 7.91 1.91 -7.87
N LYS A 151 6.86 2.70 -7.60
CA LYS A 151 6.18 2.70 -6.31
C LYS A 151 5.55 1.34 -6.01
N THR A 152 4.76 0.79 -6.94
CA THR A 152 4.17 -0.56 -6.79
C THR A 152 5.24 -1.61 -6.56
N VAL A 153 6.31 -1.58 -7.34
CA VAL A 153 7.43 -2.52 -7.23
C VAL A 153 8.11 -2.38 -5.87
N ASN A 154 8.48 -1.17 -5.44
CA ASN A 154 9.08 -0.92 -4.12
C ASN A 154 8.20 -1.47 -3.00
N PHE A 155 6.90 -1.16 -3.02
CA PHE A 155 5.96 -1.69 -2.02
C PHE A 155 5.84 -3.22 -2.09
N GLY A 156 5.88 -3.80 -3.28
CA GLY A 156 5.92 -5.25 -3.47
C GLY A 156 7.13 -5.87 -2.78
N VAL A 157 8.33 -5.35 -3.04
CA VAL A 157 9.57 -5.89 -2.48
C VAL A 157 9.62 -5.77 -0.96
N ILE A 158 9.28 -4.61 -0.39
CA ILE A 158 9.31 -4.43 1.08
C ILE A 158 8.27 -5.29 1.81
N TYR A 159 7.22 -5.71 1.10
CA TYR A 159 6.19 -6.62 1.63
C TYR A 159 6.38 -8.08 1.20
N GLY A 160 7.57 -8.41 0.67
CA GLY A 160 7.97 -9.77 0.32
C GLY A 160 7.09 -10.40 -0.75
N MET A 161 6.64 -9.59 -1.71
CA MET A 161 6.06 -10.08 -2.95
C MET A 161 7.11 -10.89 -3.71
N SER A 162 6.69 -12.04 -4.25
CA SER A 162 7.56 -12.85 -5.12
C SER A 162 7.73 -12.20 -6.49
N ASP A 163 8.70 -12.69 -7.26
CA ASP A 163 8.85 -12.43 -8.70
C ASP A 163 7.52 -12.61 -9.45
N TYR A 164 6.82 -13.72 -9.18
CA TYR A 164 5.49 -13.97 -9.74
C TYR A 164 4.45 -12.94 -9.29
N GLY A 165 4.45 -12.57 -8.00
CA GLY A 165 3.51 -11.56 -7.50
C GLY A 165 3.74 -10.18 -8.14
N LEU A 166 5.01 -9.82 -8.39
CA LEU A 166 5.37 -8.59 -9.06
C LEU A 166 4.96 -8.61 -10.54
N GLU A 167 5.17 -9.72 -11.23
CA GLU A 167 4.69 -9.91 -12.61
C GLU A 167 3.17 -9.73 -12.71
N GLN A 168 2.40 -10.24 -11.74
CA GLN A 168 0.94 -10.04 -11.74
C GLN A 168 0.51 -8.61 -11.39
N ALA A 169 1.35 -7.86 -10.67
CA ALA A 169 1.05 -6.51 -10.22
C ALA A 169 1.58 -5.41 -11.15
N THR A 170 2.40 -5.78 -12.14
CA THR A 170 3.14 -4.85 -13.01
C THR A 170 3.17 -5.38 -14.43
N GLU A 171 3.72 -4.59 -15.36
CA GLU A 171 3.91 -5.01 -16.76
C GLU A 171 5.25 -5.74 -16.97
N LEU A 172 5.99 -6.01 -15.89
CA LEU A 172 7.29 -6.68 -15.94
C LEU A 172 7.10 -8.17 -16.18
N SER A 173 7.94 -8.74 -17.04
CA SER A 173 8.08 -10.20 -17.10
C SER A 173 8.63 -10.75 -15.79
N ARG A 174 8.37 -12.03 -15.51
CA ARG A 174 8.93 -12.71 -14.34
C ARG A 174 10.45 -12.58 -14.20
N GLN A 175 11.18 -12.61 -15.32
CA GLN A 175 12.64 -12.47 -15.33
C GLN A 175 13.06 -11.06 -14.89
N GLU A 176 12.42 -10.02 -15.44
CA GLU A 176 12.67 -8.63 -15.06
C GLU A 176 12.32 -8.39 -13.59
N ALA A 177 11.21 -8.95 -13.11
CA ALA A 177 10.82 -8.87 -11.70
C ALA A 177 11.86 -9.52 -10.77
N ALA A 178 12.38 -10.70 -11.13
CA ALA A 178 13.43 -11.38 -10.36
C ALA A 178 14.74 -10.59 -10.34
N GLN A 179 15.17 -10.08 -11.50
CA GLN A 179 16.37 -9.24 -11.62
C GLN A 179 16.24 -7.94 -10.83
N PHE A 180 15.05 -7.35 -10.84
CA PHE A 180 14.76 -6.17 -10.05
C PHE A 180 14.87 -6.45 -8.55
N ILE A 181 14.23 -7.52 -8.06
CA ILE A 181 14.30 -7.91 -6.64
C ILE A 181 15.77 -8.11 -6.23
N ALA A 182 16.57 -8.79 -7.05
CA ALA A 182 17.98 -9.02 -6.79
C ALA A 182 18.74 -7.68 -6.69
N SER A 183 18.57 -6.81 -7.69
CA SER A 183 19.24 -5.49 -7.75
C SER A 183 18.83 -4.60 -6.57
N TYR A 184 17.58 -4.68 -6.11
CA TYR A 184 17.09 -3.95 -4.95
C TYR A 184 17.81 -4.40 -3.66
N PHE A 185 17.94 -5.70 -3.44
CA PHE A 185 18.63 -6.23 -2.27
C PHE A 185 20.15 -6.11 -2.34
N GLU A 186 20.73 -6.02 -3.54
CA GLU A 186 22.14 -5.64 -3.70
C GLU A 186 22.38 -4.18 -3.30
N LYS A 187 21.47 -3.29 -3.69
CA LYS A 187 21.54 -1.87 -3.34
C LYS A 187 21.24 -1.61 -1.85
N TYR A 188 20.30 -2.35 -1.27
CA TYR A 188 19.84 -2.22 0.11
C TYR A 188 19.97 -3.55 0.88
N PRO A 189 21.21 -4.01 1.15
CA PRO A 189 21.46 -5.32 1.76
C PRO A 189 20.90 -5.45 3.18
N GLY A 190 20.83 -4.36 3.95
CA GLY A 190 20.27 -4.36 5.31
C GLY A 190 18.77 -4.66 5.32
N VAL A 191 18.05 -4.30 4.25
CA VAL A 191 16.63 -4.66 4.10
C VAL A 191 16.47 -6.17 4.00
N ARG A 192 17.31 -6.85 3.19
CA ARG A 192 17.25 -8.31 3.05
C ARG A 192 17.51 -9.00 4.39
N GLU A 193 18.52 -8.55 5.12
CA GLU A 193 18.84 -9.09 6.45
C GLU A 193 17.71 -8.88 7.46
N TYR A 194 17.10 -7.70 7.45
CA TYR A 194 15.93 -7.39 8.27
C TYR A 194 14.73 -8.28 7.95
N LEU A 195 14.41 -8.50 6.67
CA LEU A 195 13.29 -9.36 6.28
C LEU A 195 13.51 -10.81 6.74
N GLU A 196 14.71 -11.36 6.51
CA GLU A 196 15.03 -12.73 6.90
C GLU A 196 15.11 -12.91 8.43
N SER A 197 15.66 -11.93 9.15
CA SER A 197 15.67 -11.96 10.63
C SER A 197 14.27 -11.85 11.22
N THR A 198 13.40 -11.04 10.62
CA THR A 198 11.99 -10.93 11.02
C THR A 198 11.24 -12.25 10.82
N LYS A 199 11.46 -12.94 9.69
CA LYS A 199 10.89 -14.28 9.45
C LYS A 199 11.39 -15.30 10.49
N ARG A 200 12.70 -15.30 10.80
CA ARG A 200 13.27 -16.18 11.83
C ARG A 200 12.65 -15.90 13.20
N GLN A 201 12.59 -14.64 13.61
CA GLN A 201 11.97 -14.23 14.86
C GLN A 201 10.50 -14.67 14.95
N ALA A 202 9.75 -14.51 13.85
CA ALA A 202 8.36 -14.94 13.78
C ALA A 202 8.22 -16.46 13.98
N ARG A 203 9.09 -17.28 13.35
CA ARG A 203 9.11 -18.74 13.51
C ARG A 203 9.46 -19.18 14.92
N GLU A 204 10.43 -18.51 15.55
CA GLU A 204 10.91 -18.82 16.91
C GLU A 204 9.92 -18.40 18.00
N ARG A 205 9.32 -17.21 17.87
CA ARG A 205 8.47 -16.61 18.92
C ARG A 205 6.98 -16.81 18.70
N GLY A 206 6.56 -17.11 17.47
CA GLY A 206 5.15 -17.16 17.06
C GLY A 206 4.50 -15.78 16.89
N TYR A 207 5.26 -14.69 17.01
CA TYR A 207 4.77 -13.32 16.80
C TYR A 207 5.89 -12.40 16.30
N VAL A 208 5.47 -11.28 15.72
CA VAL A 208 6.32 -10.12 15.40
C VAL A 208 5.84 -8.90 16.16
N GLN A 209 6.67 -7.86 16.25
CA GLN A 209 6.30 -6.64 16.97
C GLN A 209 6.79 -5.35 16.31
N THR A 210 6.12 -4.24 16.60
CA THR A 210 6.52 -2.89 16.18
C THR A 210 7.67 -2.36 17.04
N LEU A 211 8.21 -1.18 16.68
CA LEU A 211 9.24 -0.49 17.45
C LEU A 211 8.80 -0.22 18.91
N LEU A 212 7.51 0.07 19.12
CA LEU A 212 6.93 0.33 20.44
C LEU A 212 6.39 -0.93 21.12
N GLY A 213 6.64 -2.11 20.56
CA GLY A 213 6.32 -3.40 21.18
C GLY A 213 4.88 -3.89 20.97
N ARG A 214 4.09 -3.28 20.07
CA ARG A 214 2.80 -3.85 19.65
C ARG A 214 3.03 -5.19 18.97
N LYS A 215 2.35 -6.25 19.40
CA LYS A 215 2.54 -7.61 18.87
C LYS A 215 1.44 -8.01 17.89
N ARG A 216 1.83 -8.82 16.90
CA ARG A 216 0.92 -9.63 16.08
C ARG A 216 1.37 -11.08 16.14
N PHE A 217 0.53 -11.94 16.67
CA PHE A 217 0.72 -13.40 16.64
C PHE A 217 0.42 -13.93 15.24
N ILE A 218 1.25 -14.87 14.78
CA ILE A 218 1.17 -15.45 13.44
C ILE A 218 1.31 -16.97 13.59
N PRO A 219 0.25 -17.68 14.01
CA PRO A 219 0.32 -19.12 14.27
C PRO A 219 0.66 -19.92 13.01
N GLU A 220 0.32 -19.41 11.83
CA GLU A 220 0.57 -20.06 10.54
C GLU A 220 2.04 -20.05 10.09
N ILE A 221 2.92 -19.35 10.81
CA ILE A 221 4.33 -19.15 10.41
C ILE A 221 5.14 -20.45 10.31
N ASN A 222 4.72 -21.49 11.02
CA ASN A 222 5.32 -22.82 11.01
C ASN A 222 4.45 -23.86 10.29
N SER A 223 3.44 -23.43 9.52
CA SER A 223 2.56 -24.34 8.80
C SER A 223 3.35 -25.25 7.85
N PRO A 224 3.08 -26.57 7.81
CA PRO A 224 3.72 -27.46 6.83
C PRO A 224 3.29 -27.13 5.40
N ASN A 225 2.09 -26.56 5.23
CA ASN A 225 1.61 -26.09 3.94
C ASN A 225 2.40 -24.85 3.50
N ARG A 226 3.14 -24.98 2.39
CA ARG A 226 4.00 -23.93 1.84
C ARG A 226 3.25 -22.63 1.55
N GLN A 227 2.07 -22.69 0.93
CA GLN A 227 1.32 -21.49 0.56
C GLN A 227 0.84 -20.72 1.80
N VAL A 228 0.37 -21.45 2.81
CA VAL A 228 -0.06 -20.88 4.10
C VAL A 228 1.12 -20.23 4.81
N ARG A 229 2.27 -20.92 4.84
CA ARG A 229 3.50 -20.40 5.45
C ARG A 229 4.05 -19.16 4.75
N GLU A 230 4.09 -19.16 3.42
CA GLU A 230 4.55 -17.99 2.65
C GLU A 230 3.62 -16.77 2.86
N ALA A 231 2.31 -16.99 2.97
CA ALA A 231 1.38 -15.92 3.35
C ALA A 231 1.64 -15.40 4.76
N ALA A 232 1.92 -16.30 5.72
CA ALA A 232 2.29 -15.96 7.09
C ALA A 232 3.59 -15.14 7.15
N GLU A 233 4.61 -15.52 6.37
CA GLU A 233 5.86 -14.78 6.27
C GLU A 233 5.67 -13.37 5.72
N ARG A 234 4.82 -13.19 4.69
CA ARG A 234 4.47 -11.85 4.18
C ARG A 234 3.75 -11.00 5.24
N MET A 235 2.87 -11.61 6.03
CA MET A 235 2.23 -10.93 7.16
C MET A 235 3.24 -10.55 8.25
N ALA A 236 4.23 -11.41 8.51
CA ALA A 236 5.28 -11.20 9.51
C ALA A 236 6.21 -10.04 9.17
N ILE A 237 6.64 -9.93 7.92
CA ILE A 237 7.51 -8.83 7.48
C ILE A 237 6.76 -7.49 7.36
N ASN A 238 5.48 -7.53 6.95
CA ASN A 238 4.68 -6.32 6.77
C ASN A 238 4.30 -5.67 8.10
N MET A 239 3.96 -6.48 9.13
CA MET A 239 3.36 -5.95 10.34
C MET A 239 4.27 -4.99 11.14
N PRO A 240 5.55 -5.26 11.37
CA PRO A 240 6.41 -4.33 12.11
C PRO A 240 6.54 -2.97 11.42
N VAL A 241 6.65 -2.96 10.08
CA VAL A 241 6.72 -1.71 9.30
C VAL A 241 5.39 -0.97 9.39
N GLN A 242 4.30 -1.63 8.98
CA GLN A 242 2.98 -1.03 8.90
C GLN A 242 2.46 -0.58 10.28
N GLY A 243 2.72 -1.40 11.30
CA GLY A 243 2.31 -1.15 12.67
C GLY A 243 3.15 -0.07 13.33
N THR A 244 4.45 0.02 13.06
CA THR A 244 5.26 1.15 13.56
C THR A 244 4.80 2.46 12.92
N SER A 245 4.49 2.47 11.62
CA SER A 245 3.84 3.63 10.98
C SER A 245 2.51 3.99 11.65
N ALA A 246 1.73 2.99 12.06
CA ALA A 246 0.47 3.21 12.77
C ALA A 246 0.66 3.69 14.21
N ASP A 247 1.75 3.31 14.87
CA ASP A 247 2.07 3.78 16.23
C ASP A 247 2.59 5.23 16.23
N ILE A 248 3.12 5.71 15.10
CA ILE A 248 3.55 7.11 14.91
C ILE A 248 2.35 8.05 14.70
N ILE A 249 1.28 7.56 14.07
CA ILE A 249 0.06 8.32 13.71
C ILE A 249 -0.94 8.30 14.86
#